data_AF-A0A353EB61-F1
#
_entry.id   AF-A0A353EB61-F1
#
_cell.length_a   1.000
_cell.length_b   1.000
_cell.length_c   1.000
_cell.angle_alpha   90.00
_cell.angle_beta   90.00
_cell.angle_gamma   90.00
#
_symmetry.space_group_name_H-M   'P 1'
#
loop_
_entity.id
_entity.type
_entity.pdbx_description
1 polymer ?
#
loop_
_entity_poly.entity_id
_entity_poly.type
_entity_poly.pdbx_seq_one_letter_code
_entity_poly.pdbx_strand_id
1 'polypeptide(L)'
;MNFLDVQVWLPIVFVGLMGLAMMMYAILDGYDLGVGMLLLSGDPEQKEIMIGSIGPFWDANETWLVLGVGLLLTAFPVAHGIILTELYLPVTLMLFGLILRGVAFDFRAKAKVAQKKFWNKAFFIGSLTASFCQGYMLGSYILGFPTSLAGTAFGLLVGCCVSAGYILIGACWLIMKTEGLLQKKAILWARTTLWLACFG
;
A
#
# COMPACT_ATOMS: atom_id res chain seq x y z
N MET A 1 36.73 -12.64 12.21
CA MET A 1 35.32 -12.43 12.58
C MET A 1 34.77 -13.75 13.05
N ASN A 2 34.26 -13.82 14.28
CA ASN A 2 33.70 -15.05 14.81
C ASN A 2 32.26 -15.20 14.30
N PHE A 3 32.00 -16.17 13.42
CA PHE A 3 30.68 -16.38 12.80
C PHE A 3 29.59 -16.84 13.79
N LEU A 4 29.83 -16.82 15.09
CA LEU A 4 28.84 -17.13 16.14
C LEU A 4 28.54 -15.91 17.04
N ASP A 5 29.08 -14.73 16.72
CA ASP A 5 28.82 -13.53 17.49
C ASP A 5 27.37 -13.05 17.27
N VAL A 6 26.57 -13.14 18.33
CA VAL A 6 25.16 -12.71 18.34
C VAL A 6 25.05 -11.22 18.00
N GLN A 7 26.04 -10.41 18.37
CA GLN A 7 26.05 -8.97 18.07
C GLN A 7 26.13 -8.68 16.57
N VAL A 8 26.65 -9.62 15.78
CA VAL A 8 26.77 -9.50 14.32
C VAL A 8 25.52 -10.06 13.62
N TRP A 9 25.04 -11.23 14.02
CA TRP A 9 23.94 -11.89 13.31
C TRP A 9 22.55 -11.36 13.66
N LEU A 10 22.33 -10.95 14.91
CA LEU A 10 21.01 -10.55 15.37
C LEU A 10 20.47 -9.34 14.58
N PRO A 11 21.24 -8.25 14.35
CA PRO A 11 20.79 -7.14 13.50
C PRO A 11 20.50 -7.58 12.06
N ILE A 12 21.31 -8.47 11.48
CA ILE A 12 21.13 -8.97 10.11
C ILE A 12 19.81 -9.74 10.00
N VAL A 13 19.52 -10.61 10.97
CA VAL A 13 18.25 -11.36 11.01
C VAL A 13 17.07 -10.41 11.15
N PHE A 14 17.13 -9.42 12.04
CA PHE A 14 16.04 -8.45 12.20
C PHE A 14 15.83 -7.57 10.97
N VAL A 15 16.90 -7.12 10.30
CA VAL A 15 16.79 -6.41 9.02
C VAL A 15 16.19 -7.32 7.95
N GLY A 16 16.59 -8.59 7.89
CA GLY A 16 16.02 -9.58 6.96
C GLY A 16 14.52 -9.83 7.21
N LEU A 17 14.12 -10.00 8.47
CA LEU A 17 12.72 -10.16 8.86
C LEU A 17 11.90 -8.91 8.56
N MET A 18 12.45 -7.72 8.80
CA MET A 18 11.81 -6.45 8.47
C MET A 18 11.66 -6.31 6.95
N GLY A 19 12.69 -6.62 6.17
CA GLY A 19 12.63 -6.62 4.71
C GLY A 19 11.59 -7.60 4.16
N LEU A 20 11.52 -8.81 4.72
CA LEU A 20 10.48 -9.78 4.40
C LEU A 20 9.09 -9.25 4.74
N ALA A 21 8.90 -8.69 5.93
CA ALA A 21 7.60 -8.15 6.34
C ALA A 21 7.14 -7.00 5.42
N MET A 22 8.03 -6.07 5.10
CA MET A 22 7.72 -4.96 4.19
C MET A 22 7.46 -5.44 2.76
N MET A 23 8.19 -6.46 2.28
CA MET A 23 7.94 -7.06 0.96
C MET A 23 6.59 -7.77 0.91
N MET A 24 6.26 -8.57 1.94
CA MET A 24 4.96 -9.23 2.02
C MET A 24 3.84 -8.21 2.10
N TYR A 25 3.99 -7.15 2.89
CA TYR A 25 3.05 -6.04 2.93
C TYR A 25 2.86 -5.40 1.55
N ALA A 26 3.94 -5.00 0.87
CA ALA A 26 3.88 -4.36 -0.43
C ALA A 26 3.24 -5.24 -1.52
N ILE A 27 3.40 -6.56 -1.45
CA ILE A 27 2.77 -7.50 -2.40
C ILE A 27 1.30 -7.73 -2.03
N LEU A 28 1.03 -8.06 -0.77
CA LEU A 28 -0.29 -8.50 -0.33
C LEU A 28 -1.26 -7.34 -0.17
N ASP A 29 -0.90 -6.33 0.62
CA ASP A 29 -1.73 -5.14 0.76
C ASP A 29 -1.69 -4.29 -0.52
N GLY A 30 -0.63 -4.43 -1.34
CA GLY A 30 -0.52 -3.78 -2.64
C GLY A 30 -1.64 -4.15 -3.61
N TYR A 31 -2.13 -5.40 -3.63
CA TYR A 31 -3.30 -5.74 -4.45
C TYR A 31 -4.58 -5.14 -3.88
N ASP A 32 -4.74 -5.08 -2.56
CA ASP A 32 -5.92 -4.48 -1.91
C ASP A 32 -6.02 -2.98 -2.22
N LEU A 33 -4.91 -2.26 -2.01
CA LEU A 33 -4.78 -0.84 -2.34
C LEU A 33 -5.00 -0.60 -3.83
N GLY A 34 -4.44 -1.46 -4.69
CA GLY A 34 -4.64 -1.42 -6.13
C GLY A 34 -6.10 -1.57 -6.55
N VAL A 35 -6.78 -2.59 -6.01
CA VAL A 35 -8.23 -2.80 -6.25
C VAL A 35 -9.04 -1.61 -5.74
N GLY A 36 -8.68 -1.04 -4.58
CA GLY A 36 -9.34 0.14 -4.04
C GLY A 36 -9.22 1.38 -4.92
N MET A 37 -8.04 1.61 -5.50
CA MET A 37 -7.82 2.68 -6.48
C MET A 37 -8.56 2.43 -7.81
N LEU A 38 -8.74 1.17 -8.21
CA LEU A 38 -9.49 0.83 -9.43
C LEU A 38 -11.01 0.86 -9.25
N LEU A 39 -11.50 0.83 -8.00
CA LEU A 39 -12.91 0.62 -7.67
C LEU A 39 -13.86 1.60 -8.36
N LEU A 40 -13.46 2.86 -8.54
CA LEU A 40 -14.33 3.86 -9.17
C LEU A 40 -14.54 3.61 -10.67
N SER A 41 -13.62 2.90 -11.33
CA SER A 41 -13.62 2.58 -12.77
C SER A 41 -14.53 1.39 -13.13
N GLY A 42 -15.03 0.65 -12.13
CA GLY A 42 -15.98 -0.44 -12.34
C GLY A 42 -17.44 0.02 -12.46
N ASP A 43 -18.29 -0.84 -13.01
CA ASP A 43 -19.75 -0.72 -12.93
C ASP A 43 -20.28 -1.23 -11.58
N PRO A 44 -21.52 -0.93 -11.15
CA PRO A 44 -22.01 -1.31 -9.81
C PRO A 44 -21.83 -2.78 -9.45
N GLU A 45 -22.10 -3.70 -10.38
CA GLU A 45 -21.89 -5.14 -10.21
C GLU A 45 -20.40 -5.50 -10.12
N GLN A 46 -19.57 -4.91 -10.96
CA GLN A 46 -18.12 -5.09 -10.94
C GLN A 46 -17.52 -4.64 -9.60
N LYS A 47 -18.03 -3.54 -9.02
CA LYS A 47 -17.58 -3.05 -7.71
C LYS A 47 -17.87 -4.04 -6.59
N GLU A 48 -18.98 -4.78 -6.65
CA GLU A 48 -19.27 -5.85 -5.68
C GLU A 48 -18.27 -7.00 -5.84
N ILE A 49 -17.99 -7.43 -7.08
CA ILE A 49 -17.02 -8.49 -7.36
C ILE A 49 -15.61 -8.10 -6.91
N MET A 50 -15.17 -6.88 -7.23
CA MET A 50 -13.85 -6.36 -6.86
C MET A 50 -13.65 -6.39 -5.34
N ILE A 51 -14.63 -5.92 -4.57
CA ILE A 51 -14.57 -5.89 -3.10
C ILE A 51 -14.69 -7.30 -2.51
N GLY A 52 -15.57 -8.13 -3.05
CA GLY A 52 -15.69 -9.52 -2.65
C GLY A 52 -14.39 -10.32 -2.86
N SER A 53 -13.61 -9.98 -3.89
CA SER A 53 -12.35 -10.67 -4.20
C SER A 53 -11.25 -10.51 -3.16
N ILE A 54 -11.28 -9.42 -2.39
CA ILE A 54 -10.27 -9.09 -1.37
C ILE A 54 -10.75 -9.28 0.08
N GLY A 55 -12.07 -9.42 0.27
CA GLY A 55 -12.69 -9.44 1.60
C GLY A 55 -12.15 -10.46 2.60
N PRO A 56 -11.78 -11.69 2.22
CA PRO A 56 -11.21 -12.66 3.17
C PRO A 56 -9.79 -12.33 3.67
N PHE A 57 -9.06 -11.42 3.01
CA PHE A 57 -7.61 -11.27 3.21
C PHE A 57 -7.16 -9.88 3.63
N TRP A 58 -7.91 -8.81 3.32
CA TRP A 58 -7.45 -7.43 3.48
C TRP A 58 -6.95 -7.08 4.89
N ASP A 59 -7.68 -7.50 5.92
CA ASP A 59 -7.33 -7.22 7.32
C ASP A 59 -6.04 -7.99 7.74
N ALA A 60 -5.89 -9.22 7.23
CA ALA A 60 -4.67 -10.00 7.45
C ALA A 60 -3.46 -9.39 6.75
N ASN A 61 -3.63 -8.74 5.61
CA ASN A 61 -2.54 -8.12 4.86
C ASN A 61 -1.94 -6.92 5.59
N GLU A 62 -2.75 -6.14 6.32
CA GLU A 62 -2.27 -5.01 7.14
C GLU A 62 -1.33 -5.45 8.28
N THR A 63 -1.46 -6.68 8.77
CA THR A 63 -0.63 -7.19 9.88
C THR A 63 0.85 -7.22 9.55
N TRP A 64 1.22 -7.35 8.28
CA TRP A 64 2.62 -7.33 7.83
C TRP A 64 3.28 -5.95 8.04
N LEU A 65 2.53 -4.87 7.86
CA LEU A 65 3.00 -3.52 8.16
C LEU A 65 3.24 -3.37 9.67
N VAL A 66 2.29 -3.83 10.48
CA VAL A 66 2.39 -3.77 11.95
C VAL A 66 3.60 -4.56 12.44
N LEU A 67 3.83 -5.75 11.88
CA LEU A 67 5.02 -6.55 12.19
C LEU A 67 6.31 -5.80 11.80
N GLY A 68 6.38 -5.25 10.60
CA GLY A 68 7.55 -4.50 10.13
C GLY A 68 7.89 -3.31 11.03
N VAL A 69 6.89 -2.51 11.43
CA VAL A 69 7.06 -1.37 12.34
C VAL A 69 7.41 -1.84 13.76
N GLY A 70 6.79 -2.92 14.25
CA GLY A 70 7.10 -3.50 15.55
C GLY A 70 8.52 -4.03 15.65
N LEU A 71 9.03 -4.65 14.57
CA LEU A 71 10.43 -5.08 14.47
C LEU A 71 11.37 -3.87 14.46
N LEU A 72 11.07 -2.81 13.71
CA LEU A 72 11.86 -1.58 13.70
C LEU A 72 11.93 -0.95 15.11
N LEU A 73 10.81 -0.84 15.81
CA LEU A 73 10.75 -0.32 17.18
C LEU A 73 11.56 -1.17 18.16
N THR A 74 11.42 -2.49 18.09
CA THR A 74 11.99 -3.41 19.08
C THR A 74 13.48 -3.63 18.87
N ALA A 75 13.90 -3.84 17.62
CA ALA A 75 15.29 -4.15 17.27
C ALA A 75 16.14 -2.90 17.06
N PHE A 76 15.55 -1.78 16.62
CA PHE A 76 16.25 -0.55 16.27
C PHE A 76 15.54 0.72 16.79
N PRO A 77 15.34 0.87 18.11
CA PRO A 77 14.53 1.95 18.69
C PRO A 77 15.03 3.37 18.35
N VAL A 78 16.36 3.54 18.22
CA VAL A 78 16.95 4.83 17.82
C VAL A 78 16.59 5.16 16.37
N ALA A 79 16.72 4.19 15.46
CA ALA A 79 16.35 4.38 14.05
C ALA A 79 14.84 4.63 13.91
N HIS A 80 14.02 3.87 14.64
CA HIS A 80 12.58 4.08 14.72
C HIS A 80 12.23 5.53 15.09
N GLY A 81 12.86 6.07 16.14
CA GLY A 81 12.61 7.45 16.60
C GLY A 81 12.98 8.49 15.55
N ILE A 82 14.14 8.35 14.90
CA ILE A 82 14.58 9.28 13.84
C ILE A 82 13.62 9.22 12.65
N ILE A 83 13.34 8.02 12.14
CA ILE A 83 12.51 7.82 10.95
C ILE A 83 11.09 8.36 11.17
N LEU A 84 10.44 8.05 12.30
CA LEU A 84 9.08 8.53 12.56
C LEU A 84 9.02 10.04 12.82
N THR A 85 10.09 10.65 13.32
CA THR A 85 10.15 12.10 13.49
C THR A 85 10.17 12.79 12.13
N GLU A 86 11.03 12.34 11.23
CA GLU A 86 11.13 12.87 9.86
C GLU A 86 9.86 12.58 9.02
N LEU A 87 9.26 11.41 9.22
CA LEU A 87 8.09 10.95 8.47
C LEU A 87 6.77 11.14 9.21
N TYR A 88 6.72 11.99 10.25
CA TYR A 88 5.53 12.14 11.11
C TYR A 88 4.26 12.44 10.30
N LEU A 89 4.31 13.44 9.41
CA LEU A 89 3.16 13.83 8.58
C LEU A 89 2.75 12.74 7.59
N PRO A 90 3.63 12.19 6.73
CA PRO A 90 3.23 11.15 5.79
C PRO A 90 2.77 9.86 6.47
N VAL A 91 3.36 9.47 7.61
CA VAL A 91 2.87 8.32 8.40
C VAL A 91 1.47 8.59 8.93
N THR A 92 1.24 9.79 9.50
CA THR A 92 -0.08 10.17 10.02
C THR A 92 -1.15 10.12 8.92
N LEU A 93 -0.85 10.69 7.75
CA LEU A 93 -1.77 10.66 6.60
C LEU A 93 -2.01 9.24 6.09
N MET A 94 -0.98 8.41 6.04
CA MET A 94 -1.10 7.00 5.67
C MET A 94 -2.05 6.26 6.62
N LEU A 95 -1.89 6.44 7.94
CA LEU A 95 -2.75 5.81 8.94
C LEU A 95 -4.21 6.25 8.80
N PHE A 96 -4.47 7.54 8.55
CA PHE A 96 -5.82 8.01 8.23
C PHE A 96 -6.37 7.35 6.95
N GLY A 97 -5.55 7.18 5.92
CA GLY A 97 -5.92 6.48 4.69
C GLY A 97 -6.30 5.02 4.94
N LEU A 98 -5.51 4.29 5.72
CA LEU A 98 -5.77 2.89 6.10
C LEU A 98 -7.04 2.76 6.95
N ILE A 99 -7.22 3.62 7.96
CA ILE A 99 -8.45 3.65 8.77
C ILE A 99 -9.66 3.93 7.88
N LEU A 100 -9.60 4.93 7.01
CA LEU A 100 -10.69 5.27 6.10
C LEU A 100 -11.03 4.10 5.18
N ARG A 101 -10.01 3.38 4.68
CA ARG A 101 -10.16 2.19 3.86
C ARG A 101 -10.90 1.08 4.62
N GLY A 102 -10.43 0.72 5.82
CA GLY A 102 -11.04 -0.33 6.64
C GLY A 102 -12.48 -0.02 7.02
N VAL A 103 -12.73 1.21 7.49
CA VAL A 103 -14.10 1.68 7.80
C VAL A 103 -14.98 1.64 6.56
N ALA A 104 -14.49 2.11 5.41
CA ALA A 104 -15.25 2.08 4.18
C ALA A 104 -15.58 0.66 3.72
N PHE A 105 -14.67 -0.30 3.90
CA PHE A 105 -14.89 -1.70 3.57
C PHE A 105 -16.05 -2.30 4.39
N ASP A 106 -15.96 -2.21 5.72
CA ASP A 106 -16.94 -2.77 6.65
C ASP A 106 -18.31 -2.10 6.53
N PHE A 107 -18.34 -0.77 6.42
CA PHE A 107 -19.60 -0.03 6.36
C PHE A 107 -20.27 -0.21 5.00
N ARG A 108 -19.51 -0.34 3.91
CA ARG A 108 -20.09 -0.60 2.59
C ARG A 108 -20.83 -1.92 2.54
N ALA A 109 -20.33 -2.97 3.21
CA ALA A 109 -21.00 -4.27 3.29
C ALA A 109 -22.38 -4.17 3.97
N LYS A 110 -22.54 -3.21 4.89
CA LYS A 110 -23.78 -2.96 5.65
C LYS A 110 -24.64 -1.80 5.07
N ALA A 111 -24.12 -1.07 4.08
CA ALA A 111 -24.73 0.16 3.59
C ALA A 111 -25.92 -0.08 2.65
N LYS A 112 -26.93 0.79 2.76
CA LYS A 112 -27.99 0.91 1.75
C LYS A 112 -27.42 1.37 0.41
N VAL A 113 -28.09 1.02 -0.70
CA VAL A 113 -27.64 1.33 -2.07
C VAL A 113 -27.25 2.80 -2.28
N ALA A 114 -28.01 3.74 -1.68
CA ALA A 114 -27.74 5.17 -1.78
C ALA A 114 -26.39 5.60 -1.16
N GLN A 115 -25.94 4.90 -0.12
CA GLN A 115 -24.70 5.22 0.62
C GLN A 115 -23.47 4.50 0.05
N LYS A 116 -23.65 3.43 -0.75
CA LYS A 116 -22.53 2.68 -1.36
C LYS A 116 -21.61 3.57 -2.21
N LYS A 117 -22.16 4.60 -2.88
CA LYS A 117 -21.35 5.56 -3.65
C LYS A 117 -20.38 6.35 -2.77
N PHE A 118 -20.81 6.75 -1.57
CA PHE A 118 -19.95 7.46 -0.63
C PHE A 118 -18.81 6.56 -0.15
N TRP A 119 -19.13 5.34 0.28
CA TRP A 119 -18.14 4.38 0.75
C TRP A 119 -17.17 3.92 -0.34
N ASN A 120 -17.63 3.78 -1.59
CA ASN A 120 -16.72 3.52 -2.73
C ASN A 120 -15.69 4.64 -2.92
N LYS A 121 -16.09 5.91 -2.74
CA LYS A 121 -15.18 7.05 -2.83
C LYS A 121 -14.23 7.09 -1.63
N ALA A 122 -14.73 6.82 -0.42
CA ALA A 122 -13.91 6.74 0.78
C ALA A 122 -12.85 5.63 0.66
N PHE A 123 -13.22 4.46 0.15
CA PHE A 123 -12.31 3.34 -0.10
C PHE A 123 -11.22 3.70 -1.12
N PHE A 124 -11.59 4.37 -2.21
CA PHE A 124 -10.65 4.89 -3.20
C PHE A 124 -9.68 5.91 -2.61
N ILE A 125 -10.19 6.93 -1.91
CA ILE A 125 -9.36 7.98 -1.31
C ILE A 125 -8.42 7.40 -0.26
N GLY A 126 -8.92 6.54 0.63
CA GLY A 126 -8.10 5.88 1.64
C GLY A 126 -6.97 5.06 1.03
N SER A 127 -7.28 4.28 -0.02
CA SER A 127 -6.29 3.46 -0.73
C SER A 127 -5.23 4.32 -1.43
N LEU A 128 -5.65 5.39 -2.12
CA LEU A 128 -4.75 6.31 -2.80
C LEU A 128 -3.85 7.07 -1.81
N THR A 129 -4.42 7.56 -0.71
CA THR A 129 -3.64 8.26 0.32
C THR A 129 -2.60 7.33 0.93
N ALA A 130 -2.98 6.11 1.28
CA ALA A 130 -2.05 5.13 1.86
C ALA A 130 -0.91 4.78 0.88
N SER A 131 -1.23 4.46 -0.38
CA SER A 131 -0.23 4.12 -1.39
C SER A 131 0.71 5.29 -1.72
N PHE A 132 0.17 6.50 -1.82
CA PHE A 132 0.94 7.69 -2.14
C PHE A 132 1.90 8.05 -1.01
N CYS A 133 1.43 8.01 0.24
CA CYS A 133 2.26 8.26 1.40
C CYS A 133 3.40 7.24 1.51
N GLN A 134 3.15 5.96 1.20
CA GLN A 134 4.20 4.94 1.18
C GLN A 134 5.31 5.26 0.18
N GLY A 135 4.95 5.61 -1.06
CA GLY A 135 5.95 5.99 -2.05
C GLY A 135 6.68 7.29 -1.68
N TYR A 136 5.97 8.29 -1.14
CA TYR A 136 6.60 9.51 -0.66
C TYR A 136 7.64 9.23 0.43
N MET A 137 7.28 8.42 1.43
CA MET A 137 8.19 8.01 2.50
C MET A 137 9.43 7.28 1.96
N LEU A 138 9.24 6.38 0.99
CA LEU A 138 10.34 5.67 0.34
C LEU A 138 11.27 6.64 -0.40
N GLY A 139 10.72 7.58 -1.18
CA GLY A 139 11.50 8.57 -1.91
C GLY A 139 12.27 9.51 -0.97
N SER A 140 11.64 9.97 0.11
CA SER A 140 12.29 10.78 1.14
C SER A 140 13.40 10.01 1.85
N TYR A 141 13.19 8.73 2.17
CA TYR A 141 14.19 7.89 2.82
C TYR A 141 15.43 7.68 1.93
N ILE A 142 15.25 7.39 0.64
CA ILE A 142 16.35 7.18 -0.33
C ILE A 142 17.26 8.40 -0.41
N LEU A 143 16.70 9.61 -0.35
CA LEU A 143 17.45 10.86 -0.40
C LEU A 143 17.93 11.34 0.98
N GLY A 144 17.68 10.59 2.06
CA GLY A 144 18.10 10.95 3.42
C GLY A 144 17.33 12.12 4.03
N PHE A 145 16.00 12.16 3.83
CA PHE A 145 15.08 13.17 4.35
C PHE A 145 15.41 14.61 3.90
N PRO A 146 15.48 14.86 2.57
CA PRO A 146 15.84 16.18 2.06
C PRO A 146 14.74 17.22 2.34
N THR A 147 15.15 18.41 2.77
CA THR A 147 14.25 19.57 2.92
C THR A 147 14.18 20.44 1.65
N SER A 148 14.91 20.06 0.60
CA SER A 148 14.93 20.80 -0.67
C SER A 148 13.66 20.57 -1.49
N LEU A 149 13.34 21.54 -2.35
CA LEU A 149 12.21 21.43 -3.27
C LEU A 149 12.38 20.23 -4.22
N ALA A 150 13.61 19.98 -4.69
CA ALA A 150 13.92 18.84 -5.54
C ALA A 150 13.70 17.50 -4.81
N GLY A 151 14.08 17.43 -3.53
CA GLY A 151 13.83 16.26 -2.69
C GLY A 151 12.34 16.00 -2.46
N THR A 152 11.58 17.06 -2.21
CA THR A 152 10.11 16.97 -2.10
C THR A 152 9.49 16.50 -3.41
N ALA A 153 9.90 17.09 -4.54
CA ALA A 153 9.40 16.71 -5.86
C ALA A 153 9.72 15.25 -6.19
N PHE A 154 10.91 14.78 -5.82
CA PHE A 154 11.28 13.36 -5.95
C PHE A 154 10.38 12.46 -5.11
N GLY A 155 10.13 12.79 -3.83
CA GLY A 155 9.19 12.05 -2.99
C GLY A 155 7.78 11.99 -3.60
N LEU A 156 7.27 13.10 -4.14
CA LEU A 156 5.96 13.12 -4.81
C LEU A 156 5.94 12.23 -6.06
N LEU A 157 7.01 12.24 -6.86
CA LEU A 157 7.15 11.38 -8.02
C LEU A 157 7.13 9.90 -7.61
N VAL A 158 7.93 9.51 -6.62
CA VAL A 158 7.95 8.13 -6.11
C VAL A 158 6.58 7.74 -5.53
N GLY A 159 5.87 8.66 -4.86
CA GLY A 159 4.48 8.49 -4.43
C GLY A 159 3.53 8.08 -5.57
N CYS A 160 3.63 8.77 -6.70
CA CYS A 160 2.87 8.44 -7.92
C CYS A 160 3.29 7.07 -8.50
N CYS A 161 4.59 6.80 -8.58
CA CYS A 161 5.12 5.55 -9.13
C CYS A 161 4.69 4.33 -8.31
N VAL A 162 4.81 4.39 -6.98
CA VAL A 162 4.36 3.31 -6.08
C VAL A 162 2.86 3.10 -6.18
N SER A 163 2.08 4.19 -6.24
CA SER A 163 0.62 4.08 -6.44
C SER A 163 0.27 3.41 -7.77
N ALA A 164 0.96 3.75 -8.86
CA ALA A 164 0.81 3.08 -10.15
C ALA A 164 1.21 1.60 -10.09
N GLY A 165 2.28 1.27 -9.36
CA GLY A 165 2.72 -0.10 -9.09
C GLY A 165 1.65 -0.92 -8.36
N TYR A 166 1.02 -0.37 -7.32
CA TYR A 166 -0.08 -1.04 -6.63
C TYR A 166 -1.32 -1.19 -7.51
N ILE A 167 -1.67 -0.20 -8.34
CA ILE A 167 -2.74 -0.36 -9.33
C ILE A 167 -2.43 -1.52 -10.29
N LEU A 168 -1.18 -1.67 -10.73
CA LEU A 168 -0.76 -2.80 -11.57
C LEU A 168 -0.92 -4.14 -10.84
N ILE A 169 -0.46 -4.23 -9.58
CA ILE A 169 -0.61 -5.45 -8.77
C ILE A 169 -2.10 -5.79 -8.56
N GLY A 170 -2.93 -4.79 -8.24
CA GLY A 170 -4.39 -4.96 -8.08
C GLY A 170 -5.08 -5.36 -9.40
N ALA A 171 -4.66 -4.83 -10.53
CA ALA A 171 -5.14 -5.26 -11.83
C ALA A 171 -4.78 -6.72 -12.12
N CYS A 172 -3.54 -7.14 -11.85
CA CYS A 172 -3.11 -8.53 -11.96
C CYS A 172 -3.91 -9.47 -11.06
N TRP A 173 -4.21 -9.05 -9.83
CA TRP A 173 -5.10 -9.79 -8.93
C TRP A 173 -6.48 -9.99 -9.53
N LEU A 174 -7.09 -8.93 -10.07
CA LEU A 174 -8.40 -9.02 -10.72
C LEU A 174 -8.38 -9.89 -11.98
N ILE A 175 -7.30 -9.87 -12.76
CA ILE A 175 -7.14 -10.78 -13.91
C ILE A 175 -7.18 -12.24 -13.45
N MET A 176 -6.55 -12.55 -12.31
CA MET A 176 -6.52 -13.89 -11.74
C MET A 176 -7.86 -14.30 -11.08
N LYS A 177 -8.58 -13.35 -10.48
CA LYS A 177 -9.79 -13.64 -9.67
C LYS A 177 -11.12 -13.44 -10.38
N THR A 178 -11.13 -12.86 -11.58
CA THR A 178 -12.37 -12.51 -12.28
C THR A 178 -12.38 -13.01 -13.72
N GLU A 179 -13.58 -13.13 -14.30
CA GLU A 179 -13.80 -13.58 -15.68
C GLU A 179 -14.63 -12.55 -16.47
N GLY A 180 -14.73 -12.76 -17.78
CA GLY A 180 -15.62 -12.00 -18.65
C GLY A 180 -15.23 -10.53 -18.83
N LEU A 181 -16.20 -9.62 -18.69
CA LEU A 181 -16.00 -8.19 -18.96
C LEU A 181 -15.05 -7.52 -17.95
N LEU A 182 -15.12 -7.90 -16.68
CA LEU A 182 -14.25 -7.34 -15.64
C LEU A 182 -12.80 -7.74 -15.85
N GLN A 183 -12.54 -9.00 -16.20
CA GLN A 183 -11.20 -9.48 -16.53
C GLN A 183 -10.59 -8.72 -17.72
N LYS A 184 -11.38 -8.49 -18.78
CA LYS A 184 -10.94 -7.70 -19.95
C LYS A 184 -10.61 -6.25 -19.57
N LYS A 185 -11.41 -5.61 -18.71
CA LYS A 185 -11.10 -4.26 -18.17
C LYS A 185 -9.82 -4.29 -17.34
N ALA A 186 -9.62 -5.31 -16.50
CA ALA A 186 -8.42 -5.46 -15.68
C ALA A 186 -7.15 -5.61 -16.53
N ILE A 187 -7.20 -6.35 -17.65
CA ILE A 187 -6.09 -6.42 -18.61
C ILE A 187 -5.76 -5.03 -19.19
N LEU A 188 -6.77 -4.23 -19.54
CA LEU A 188 -6.55 -2.88 -20.05
C LEU A 188 -5.91 -1.99 -18.99
N TRP A 189 -6.41 -2.03 -17.75
CA TRP A 189 -5.81 -1.29 -16.63
C TRP A 189 -4.36 -1.69 -16.43
N ALA A 190 -4.07 -2.99 -16.35
CA ALA A 190 -2.70 -3.50 -16.21
C ALA A 190 -1.79 -2.99 -17.32
N ARG A 191 -2.22 -3.02 -18.59
CA ARG A 191 -1.42 -2.50 -19.71
C ARG A 191 -1.15 -1.00 -19.60
N THR A 192 -2.12 -0.20 -19.19
CA THR A 192 -1.95 1.26 -19.02
C THR A 192 -1.01 1.57 -17.87
N THR A 193 -1.16 0.91 -16.72
CA THR A 193 -0.26 1.14 -15.58
C THR A 193 1.11 0.51 -15.73
N LEU A 194 1.27 -0.53 -16.56
CA LEU A 194 2.59 -1.07 -16.89
C LEU A 194 3.49 -0.01 -17.51
N TRP A 195 2.96 0.80 -18.44
CA TRP A 195 3.72 1.91 -19.00
C TRP A 195 4.14 2.92 -17.92
N LEU A 196 3.23 3.29 -17.03
CA LEU A 196 3.52 4.21 -15.92
C LEU A 196 4.56 3.63 -14.94
N ALA A 197 4.52 2.32 -14.70
CA ALA A 197 5.47 1.63 -13.84
C ALA A 197 6.84 1.39 -14.52
N CYS A 198 6.90 1.29 -15.85
CA CYS A 198 8.16 1.13 -16.58
C CYS A 198 8.91 2.45 -16.81
N PHE A 199 8.21 3.58 -16.83
CA PHE A 199 8.81 4.90 -17.05
C PHE A 199 9.14 5.67 -15.76
N GLY A 200 8.58 5.26 -14.63
CA GLY A 200 8.82 5.86 -13.32
C GLY A 200 9.88 5.09 -12.53
#